data_AF-A0A7V9C4Y4-F1
#
_entry.id   AF-A0A7V9C4Y4-F1
#
_cell.length_a   1.000
_cell.length_b   1.000
_cell.length_c   1.000
_cell.angle_alpha   90.00
_cell.angle_beta   90.00
_cell.angle_gamma   90.00
#
_symmetry.space_group_name_H-M   'P 1'
#
loop_
_entity.id
_entity.type
_entity.pdbx_description
1 polymer ?
#
loop_
_entity_poly.entity_id
_entity_poly.type
_entity_poly.pdbx_seq_one_letter_code
_entity_poly.pdbx_strand_id
1 'polypeptide(L)'
;MRSLAMLVVAMVGCGGAGSVVIDPAMPDDVEVLATAVVASVREALPARTGCLEGLRVESAPDLADRARYLPADTTVVLRVPATAPRLTASLVHEVGHHLDAACADDALRHAFAAAQGLDPEADWDGTAGSGDEPRELFAAAVVQVVTGEADLPRHGGVTAPAMDVVARWGRGEDPGHGSTAP
;
A
#
# COMPACT_ATOMS: atom_id res chain seq x y z
N MET A 1 18.22 27.88 -54.30
CA MET A 1 17.45 26.74 -53.78
C MET A 1 17.70 26.68 -52.28
N ARG A 2 16.72 27.08 -51.47
CA ARG A 2 16.83 27.16 -50.00
C ARG A 2 16.42 25.81 -49.41
N SER A 3 17.37 25.10 -48.81
CA SER A 3 17.08 23.85 -48.09
C SER A 3 16.30 24.14 -46.82
N LEU A 4 15.13 23.51 -46.68
CA LEU A 4 14.36 23.46 -45.44
C LEU A 4 15.15 22.66 -44.40
N ALA A 5 15.40 23.26 -43.24
CA ALA A 5 15.75 22.52 -42.03
C ALA A 5 14.47 21.90 -41.46
N MET A 6 14.42 20.57 -41.41
CA MET A 6 13.33 19.82 -40.79
C MET A 6 13.60 19.79 -39.28
N LEU A 7 12.85 20.59 -38.54
CA LEU A 7 12.86 20.58 -37.08
C LEU A 7 12.13 19.31 -36.60
N VAL A 8 12.87 18.28 -36.23
CA VAL A 8 12.32 17.13 -35.51
C VAL A 8 12.12 17.57 -34.07
N VAL A 9 10.88 17.91 -33.72
CA VAL A 9 10.48 18.05 -32.31
C VAL A 9 10.43 16.63 -31.74
N ALA A 10 11.45 16.27 -30.98
CA ALA A 10 11.39 15.11 -30.11
C ALA A 10 10.32 15.40 -29.05
N MET A 11 9.14 14.80 -29.20
CA MET A 11 8.18 14.66 -28.12
C MET A 11 8.91 13.85 -27.03
N VAL A 12 9.39 14.53 -25.99
CA VAL A 12 9.72 13.91 -24.72
C VAL A 12 8.41 13.30 -24.24
N GLY A 13 8.23 12.00 -24.47
CA GLY A 13 7.14 11.27 -23.85
C GLY A 13 7.32 11.42 -22.35
N CYS A 14 6.38 12.09 -21.68
CA CYS A 14 6.14 11.81 -20.26
C CYS A 14 5.98 10.30 -20.16
N GLY A 15 6.87 9.63 -19.43
CA GLY A 15 6.70 8.22 -19.09
C GLY A 15 5.30 8.06 -18.54
N GLY A 16 4.48 7.25 -19.19
CA GLY A 16 3.15 6.95 -18.68
C GLY A 16 3.31 6.32 -17.31
N ALA A 17 2.82 6.99 -16.27
CA ALA A 17 2.64 6.41 -14.96
C ALA A 17 1.94 5.05 -15.14
N GLY A 18 2.58 3.97 -14.71
CA GLY A 18 1.99 2.63 -14.85
C GLY A 18 0.70 2.57 -14.04
N SER A 19 -0.44 2.21 -14.63
CA SER A 19 -1.67 2.05 -13.86
C SER A 19 -1.63 0.74 -13.06
N VAL A 20 -2.32 0.71 -11.91
CA VAL A 20 -2.70 -0.56 -11.27
C VAL A 20 -3.54 -1.37 -12.27
N VAL A 21 -3.23 -2.65 -12.43
CA VAL A 21 -3.92 -3.58 -13.33
C VAL A 21 -4.80 -4.50 -12.51
N ILE A 22 -6.11 -4.44 -12.74
CA ILE A 22 -7.07 -5.38 -12.14
C ILE A 22 -7.40 -6.43 -13.19
N ASP A 23 -7.30 -7.71 -12.83
CA ASP A 23 -7.55 -8.81 -13.74
C ASP A 23 -9.03 -8.83 -14.19
N PRO A 24 -9.32 -8.69 -15.50
CA PRO A 24 -10.69 -8.71 -16.01
C PRO A 24 -11.36 -10.09 -15.90
N ALA A 25 -10.64 -11.14 -15.51
CA ALA A 25 -11.22 -12.45 -15.21
C ALA A 25 -11.84 -12.53 -13.80
N MET A 26 -11.68 -11.50 -12.96
CA MET A 26 -12.36 -11.43 -11.66
C MET A 26 -13.88 -11.30 -11.84
N PRO A 27 -14.69 -11.76 -10.87
CA PRO A 27 -16.11 -11.45 -10.86
C PRO A 27 -16.37 -9.92 -10.83
N ASP A 28 -17.37 -9.44 -11.58
CA ASP A 28 -17.66 -8.02 -11.77
C ASP A 28 -17.76 -7.23 -10.44
N ASP A 29 -18.39 -7.81 -9.41
CA ASP A 29 -18.54 -7.17 -8.10
C ASP A 29 -17.20 -7.03 -7.36
N VAL A 30 -16.28 -7.98 -7.55
CA VAL A 30 -14.92 -7.92 -7.02
C VAL A 30 -14.05 -6.94 -7.79
N GLU A 31 -14.17 -6.87 -9.12
CA GLU A 31 -13.46 -5.88 -9.95
C GLU A 31 -13.83 -4.44 -9.53
N VAL A 32 -15.13 -4.17 -9.37
CA VAL A 32 -15.64 -2.88 -8.91
C VAL A 32 -15.10 -2.55 -7.52
N LEU A 33 -15.10 -3.52 -6.61
CA LEU A 33 -14.53 -3.35 -5.26
C LEU A 33 -13.03 -3.03 -5.31
N ALA A 34 -12.25 -3.79 -6.08
CA ALA A 34 -10.81 -3.59 -6.19
C ALA A 34 -10.49 -2.20 -6.75
N THR A 35 -11.24 -1.76 -7.77
CA THR A 35 -11.12 -0.42 -8.34
C THR A 35 -11.38 0.67 -7.31
N ALA A 36 -12.45 0.52 -6.52
CA ALA A 36 -12.80 1.46 -5.46
C ALA A 36 -11.73 1.51 -4.37
N VAL A 37 -11.19 0.36 -3.95
CA VAL A 37 -10.12 0.28 -2.95
C VAL A 37 -8.85 0.99 -3.43
N VAL A 38 -8.42 0.75 -4.68
CA VAL A 38 -7.25 1.44 -5.26
C VAL A 38 -7.46 2.96 -5.26
N ALA A 39 -8.67 3.43 -5.57
CA ALA A 39 -9.00 4.85 -5.49
C ALA A 39 -8.90 5.38 -4.06
N SER A 40 -9.44 4.67 -3.07
CA SER A 40 -9.34 5.06 -1.65
C SER A 40 -7.90 5.09 -1.14
N VAL A 41 -7.05 4.14 -1.56
CA VAL A 41 -5.61 4.17 -1.20
C VAL A 41 -4.93 5.43 -1.75
N ARG A 42 -5.21 5.79 -3.01
CA ARG A 42 -4.65 7.01 -3.64
C ARG A 42 -5.14 8.28 -2.94
N GLU A 43 -6.39 8.30 -2.51
CA GLU A 43 -6.96 9.42 -1.76
C GLU A 43 -6.31 9.57 -0.38
N ALA A 44 -6.15 8.46 0.35
CA ALA A 44 -5.58 8.46 1.69
C ALA A 44 -4.07 8.70 1.72
N LEU A 45 -3.34 8.22 0.70
CA LEU A 45 -1.87 8.28 0.60
C LEU A 45 -1.42 8.99 -0.68
N PRO A 46 -1.78 10.27 -0.89
CA PRO A 46 -1.62 10.95 -2.18
C PRO A 46 -0.17 11.01 -2.67
N ALA A 47 0.80 11.18 -1.76
CA ALA A 47 2.23 11.23 -2.11
C ALA A 47 2.81 9.85 -2.48
N ARG A 48 2.03 8.76 -2.32
CA ARG A 48 2.44 7.38 -2.59
C ARG A 48 1.76 6.78 -3.81
N THR A 49 1.00 7.58 -4.56
CA THR A 49 0.32 7.12 -5.79
C THR A 49 1.29 6.53 -6.81
N GLY A 50 2.47 7.14 -6.99
CA GLY A 50 3.51 6.63 -7.90
C GLY A 50 4.13 5.30 -7.46
N CYS A 51 3.91 4.90 -6.21
CA CYS A 51 4.41 3.64 -5.66
C CYS A 51 3.46 2.47 -5.97
N LEU A 52 2.24 2.75 -6.43
CA LEU A 52 1.28 1.73 -6.87
C LEU A 52 1.47 1.33 -8.34
N GLU A 53 2.40 1.97 -9.05
CA GLU A 53 2.59 1.73 -10.47
C GLU A 53 3.06 0.29 -10.71
N GLY A 54 2.40 -0.40 -11.65
CA GLY A 54 2.71 -1.79 -11.98
C GLY A 54 2.06 -2.84 -11.07
N LEU A 55 1.43 -2.44 -9.96
CA LEU A 55 0.68 -3.34 -9.09
C LEU A 55 -0.41 -4.08 -9.88
N ARG A 56 -0.48 -5.39 -9.72
CA ARG A 56 -1.52 -6.25 -10.28
C ARG A 56 -2.46 -6.72 -9.16
N VAL A 57 -3.75 -6.84 -9.45
CA VAL A 57 -4.74 -7.43 -8.54
C VAL A 57 -5.46 -8.56 -9.25
N GLU A 58 -5.39 -9.75 -8.68
CA GLU A 58 -5.95 -10.99 -9.24
C GLU A 58 -6.78 -11.71 -8.17
N SER A 59 -7.53 -12.74 -8.56
CA SER A 59 -8.27 -13.59 -7.60
C SER A 59 -7.99 -15.08 -7.78
N ALA A 60 -8.02 -15.82 -6.68
CA ALA A 60 -7.89 -17.28 -6.68
C ALA A 60 -8.83 -17.92 -5.65
N PRO A 61 -9.57 -18.99 -6.00
CA PRO A 61 -10.51 -19.62 -5.05
C PRO A 61 -9.80 -20.42 -3.95
N ASP A 62 -8.67 -21.04 -4.29
CA ASP A 62 -7.96 -22.01 -3.45
C ASP A 62 -6.73 -21.42 -2.75
N LEU A 63 -6.67 -20.10 -2.61
CA LEU A 63 -5.61 -19.44 -1.83
C LEU A 63 -5.71 -19.90 -0.35
N ALA A 64 -4.58 -20.31 0.22
CA ALA A 64 -4.52 -20.77 1.62
C ALA A 64 -4.93 -19.64 2.59
N ASP A 65 -4.43 -18.44 2.33
CA ASP A 65 -4.73 -17.21 3.07
C ASP A 65 -5.90 -16.44 2.44
N ARG A 66 -6.29 -15.31 3.04
CA ARG A 66 -7.38 -14.46 2.49
C ARG A 66 -6.92 -13.62 1.32
N ALA A 67 -5.67 -13.21 1.35
CA ALA A 67 -5.00 -12.53 0.29
C ALA A 67 -3.49 -12.80 0.43
N ARG A 68 -2.72 -12.42 -0.58
CA ARG A 68 -1.27 -12.47 -0.55
C ARG A 68 -0.67 -11.47 -1.53
N TYR A 69 0.30 -10.71 -1.08
CA TYR A 69 1.22 -9.98 -1.93
C TYR A 69 2.37 -10.88 -2.41
N LEU A 70 2.61 -10.89 -3.71
CA LEU A 70 3.67 -11.60 -4.39
C LEU A 70 4.68 -10.57 -4.91
N PRO A 71 5.84 -10.40 -4.25
CA PRO A 71 6.80 -9.36 -4.62
C PRO A 71 7.51 -9.64 -5.95
N ALA A 72 7.55 -10.90 -6.40
CA ALA A 72 8.25 -11.30 -7.62
C ALA A 72 7.64 -10.69 -8.90
N ASP A 73 6.34 -10.45 -8.90
CA ASP A 73 5.58 -9.93 -10.04
C ASP A 73 4.67 -8.75 -9.67
N THR A 74 4.84 -8.19 -8.46
CA THR A 74 4.04 -7.09 -7.92
C THR A 74 2.53 -7.36 -7.94
N THR A 75 2.12 -8.55 -7.52
CA THR A 75 0.72 -8.99 -7.58
C THR A 75 0.10 -9.16 -6.20
N VAL A 76 -1.10 -8.63 -6.01
CA VAL A 76 -2.00 -9.01 -4.91
C VAL A 76 -2.99 -10.04 -5.41
N VAL A 77 -3.01 -11.21 -4.78
CA VAL A 77 -4.00 -12.27 -5.06
C VAL A 77 -5.04 -12.30 -3.95
N LEU A 78 -6.31 -12.09 -4.28
CA LEU A 78 -7.44 -12.15 -3.34
C LEU A 78 -8.12 -13.51 -3.37
N ARG A 79 -8.44 -14.05 -2.18
CA ARG A 79 -9.28 -15.23 -2.09
C ARG A 79 -10.75 -14.89 -2.29
N VAL A 80 -11.35 -15.44 -3.35
CA VAL A 80 -12.75 -15.22 -3.72
C VAL A 80 -13.47 -16.57 -3.81
N PRO A 81 -14.69 -16.74 -3.26
CA PRO A 81 -15.56 -15.70 -2.71
C PRO A 81 -15.25 -15.30 -1.27
N ALA A 82 -15.55 -14.04 -0.95
CA ALA A 82 -15.49 -13.46 0.40
C ALA A 82 -16.46 -12.27 0.49
N THR A 83 -16.71 -11.76 1.71
CA THR A 83 -17.56 -10.57 1.90
C THR A 83 -16.81 -9.29 1.49
N ALA A 84 -17.53 -8.26 1.06
CA ALA A 84 -16.93 -6.99 0.66
C ALA A 84 -16.01 -6.38 1.75
N PRO A 85 -16.40 -6.26 3.03
CA PRO A 85 -15.50 -5.74 4.06
C PRO A 85 -14.21 -6.57 4.23
N ARG A 86 -14.30 -7.90 4.05
CA ARG A 86 -13.14 -8.78 4.11
C ARG A 86 -12.22 -8.58 2.91
N LEU A 87 -12.77 -8.46 1.71
CA LEU A 87 -11.99 -8.21 0.50
C LEU A 87 -11.31 -6.84 0.57
N THR A 88 -12.02 -5.81 1.01
CA THR A 88 -11.47 -4.46 1.22
C THR A 88 -10.29 -4.50 2.19
N ALA A 89 -10.48 -5.02 3.39
CA ALA A 89 -9.41 -5.06 4.39
C ALA A 89 -8.21 -5.90 3.91
N SER A 90 -8.46 -7.05 3.28
CA SER A 90 -7.37 -7.91 2.78
C SER A 90 -6.62 -7.25 1.63
N LEU A 91 -7.33 -6.62 0.68
CA LEU A 91 -6.68 -5.90 -0.42
C LEU A 91 -5.83 -4.74 0.09
N VAL A 92 -6.37 -3.90 0.99
CA VAL A 92 -5.61 -2.78 1.53
C VAL A 92 -4.39 -3.26 2.32
N HIS A 93 -4.51 -4.36 3.09
CA HIS A 93 -3.39 -4.95 3.81
C HIS A 93 -2.26 -5.37 2.87
N GLU A 94 -2.58 -6.12 1.81
CA GLU A 94 -1.57 -6.55 0.84
C GLU A 94 -1.00 -5.37 0.03
N VAL A 95 -1.80 -4.33 -0.23
CA VAL A 95 -1.27 -3.07 -0.78
C VAL A 95 -0.31 -2.39 0.20
N GLY A 96 -0.54 -2.50 1.51
CA GLY A 96 0.41 -2.07 2.53
C GLY A 96 1.77 -2.75 2.40
N HIS A 97 1.81 -4.06 2.16
CA HIS A 97 3.06 -4.77 1.87
C HIS A 97 3.72 -4.32 0.56
N HIS A 98 2.92 -4.08 -0.49
CA HIS A 98 3.44 -3.53 -1.73
C HIS A 98 4.07 -2.15 -1.52
N LEU A 99 3.40 -1.27 -0.77
CA LEU A 99 3.90 0.06 -0.42
C LEU A 99 5.19 -0.02 0.40
N ASP A 100 5.27 -0.90 1.41
CA ASP A 100 6.53 -1.12 2.13
C ASP A 100 7.66 -1.52 1.19
N ALA A 101 7.42 -2.48 0.30
CA ALA A 101 8.43 -2.94 -0.66
C ALA A 101 8.83 -1.86 -1.69
N ALA A 102 7.88 -1.03 -2.12
CA ALA A 102 8.07 -0.08 -3.21
C ALA A 102 8.58 1.29 -2.75
N CYS A 103 8.26 1.72 -1.52
CA CYS A 103 8.49 3.10 -1.11
C CYS A 103 8.74 3.37 0.37
N ALA A 104 8.70 2.37 1.25
CA ALA A 104 9.18 2.57 2.61
C ALA A 104 10.71 2.62 2.62
N ASP A 105 11.24 3.66 3.26
CA ASP A 105 12.65 3.78 3.58
C ASP A 105 12.90 3.48 5.07
N ASP A 106 14.18 3.40 5.45
CA ASP A 106 14.56 3.09 6.83
C ASP A 106 14.08 4.16 7.82
N ALA A 107 13.94 5.42 7.37
CA ALA A 107 13.42 6.50 8.20
C ALA A 107 11.95 6.28 8.56
N LEU A 108 11.11 5.88 7.61
CA LEU A 108 9.73 5.50 7.87
C LEU A 108 9.66 4.31 8.82
N ARG A 109 10.44 3.25 8.56
CA ARG A 109 10.43 2.02 9.36
C ARG A 109 10.80 2.29 10.82
N HIS A 110 11.87 3.04 11.04
CA HIS A 110 12.32 3.44 12.37
C HIS A 110 11.27 4.31 13.08
N ALA A 111 10.71 5.31 12.40
CA ALA A 111 9.68 6.18 12.99
C ALA A 111 8.40 5.41 13.33
N PHE A 112 7.98 4.49 12.44
CA PHE A 112 6.82 3.64 12.66
C PHE A 112 7.04 2.71 13.86
N ALA A 113 8.16 1.99 13.92
CA ALA A 113 8.49 1.11 15.03
C ALA A 113 8.52 1.87 16.37
N ALA A 114 9.16 3.04 16.41
CA ALA A 114 9.18 3.90 17.60
C ALA A 114 7.77 4.32 18.03
N ALA A 115 6.92 4.76 17.08
CA ALA A 115 5.55 5.19 17.35
C ALA A 115 4.64 4.03 17.77
N GLN A 116 4.92 2.82 17.28
CA GLN A 116 4.26 1.57 17.64
C GLN A 116 4.70 1.05 19.02
N GLY A 117 5.73 1.65 19.64
CA GLY A 117 6.30 1.21 20.92
C GLY A 117 7.20 -0.01 20.81
N LEU A 118 7.69 -0.31 19.60
CA LEU A 118 8.67 -1.36 19.33
C LEU A 118 10.08 -0.79 19.44
N ASP A 119 11.08 -1.67 19.50
CA ASP A 119 12.47 -1.27 19.30
C ASP A 119 12.63 -0.71 17.87
N PRO A 120 13.09 0.55 17.68
CA PRO A 120 13.29 1.12 16.35
C PRO A 120 14.32 0.38 15.50
N GLU A 121 15.17 -0.43 16.15
CA GLU A 121 16.17 -1.29 15.51
C GLU A 121 15.71 -2.76 15.47
N ALA A 122 14.44 -3.03 15.79
CA ALA A 122 13.85 -4.35 15.61
C ALA A 122 13.96 -4.78 14.14
N ASP A 123 14.16 -6.09 13.94
CA ASP A 123 14.07 -6.67 12.61
C ASP A 123 12.68 -6.36 12.01
N TRP A 124 12.67 -5.62 10.89
CA TRP A 124 11.43 -5.16 10.24
C TRP A 124 10.55 -6.32 9.79
N ASP A 125 11.21 -7.38 9.30
CA ASP A 125 10.54 -8.61 8.89
C ASP A 125 10.18 -9.50 10.10
N GLY A 126 10.79 -9.25 11.26
CA GLY A 126 10.54 -9.93 12.52
C GLY A 126 10.59 -11.47 12.44
N THR A 127 9.86 -12.13 13.34
CA THR A 127 9.65 -13.58 13.28
C THR A 127 8.31 -13.91 12.65
N ALA A 128 8.34 -14.34 11.39
CA ALA A 128 7.16 -14.63 10.57
C ALA A 128 6.03 -15.39 11.30
N GLY A 129 4.82 -14.84 11.22
CA GLY A 129 3.55 -15.47 11.63
C GLY A 129 3.05 -15.11 13.03
N SER A 130 3.69 -14.16 13.71
CA SER A 130 3.28 -13.70 15.05
C SER A 130 2.15 -12.67 15.01
N GLY A 131 2.01 -11.92 13.91
CA GLY A 131 1.03 -10.82 13.77
C GLY A 131 1.45 -9.52 14.47
N ASP A 132 2.51 -9.55 15.27
CA ASP A 132 3.10 -8.40 15.95
C ASP A 132 4.40 -7.91 15.26
N GLU A 133 4.70 -8.44 14.06
CA GLU A 133 5.85 -8.03 13.25
C GLU A 133 5.69 -6.58 12.77
N PRO A 134 6.76 -5.75 12.80
CA PRO A 134 6.69 -4.35 12.36
C PRO A 134 6.06 -4.18 10.97
N ARG A 135 6.47 -5.02 10.01
CA ARG A 135 5.93 -5.03 8.65
C ARG A 135 4.43 -5.36 8.57
N GLU A 136 3.96 -6.32 9.36
CA GLU A 136 2.54 -6.70 9.41
C GLU A 136 1.70 -5.60 10.08
N LEU A 137 2.23 -4.98 11.14
CA LEU A 137 1.61 -3.85 11.82
C LEU A 137 1.56 -2.62 10.91
N PHE A 138 2.57 -2.39 10.07
CA PHE A 138 2.56 -1.33 9.07
C PHE A 138 1.45 -1.55 8.04
N ALA A 139 1.32 -2.77 7.49
CA ALA A 139 0.24 -3.11 6.58
C ALA A 139 -1.14 -2.94 7.24
N ALA A 140 -1.29 -3.36 8.50
CA ALA A 140 -2.49 -3.14 9.29
C ALA A 140 -2.79 -1.64 9.52
N ALA A 141 -1.77 -0.82 9.74
CA ALA A 141 -1.92 0.63 9.89
C ALA A 141 -2.40 1.30 8.60
N VAL A 142 -1.91 0.85 7.44
CA VAL A 142 -2.42 1.29 6.13
C VAL A 142 -3.90 0.96 5.99
N VAL A 143 -4.35 -0.21 6.45
CA VAL A 143 -5.79 -0.52 6.47
C VAL A 143 -6.57 0.52 7.25
N GLN A 144 -6.19 0.80 8.50
CA GLN A 144 -6.93 1.74 9.35
C GLN A 144 -6.92 3.17 8.80
N VAL A 145 -5.80 3.62 8.21
CA VAL A 145 -5.70 4.94 7.58
C VAL A 145 -6.59 5.06 6.35
N VAL A 146 -6.66 4.03 5.51
CA VAL A 146 -7.44 4.05 4.26
C VAL A 146 -8.93 3.86 4.53
N THR A 147 -9.32 2.99 5.46
CA THR A 147 -10.73 2.70 5.74
C THR A 147 -11.35 3.63 6.78
N GLY A 148 -10.53 4.28 7.60
CA GLY A 148 -10.99 5.04 8.77
C GLY A 148 -11.56 4.18 9.89
N GLU A 149 -11.45 2.85 9.79
CA GLU A 149 -11.96 1.92 10.81
C GLU A 149 -10.85 1.54 11.80
N ALA A 150 -10.90 2.11 12.99
CA ALA A 150 -9.90 1.94 14.05
C ALA A 150 -9.91 0.54 14.73
N ASP A 151 -10.93 -0.29 14.48
CA ASP A 151 -11.11 -1.55 15.21
C ASP A 151 -11.54 -2.69 14.29
N LEU A 152 -10.75 -2.93 13.24
CA LEU A 152 -10.90 -4.14 12.45
C LEU A 152 -10.36 -5.33 13.27
N PRO A 153 -11.17 -6.38 13.55
CA PRO A 153 -10.86 -7.44 14.53
C PRO A 153 -9.55 -8.22 14.34
N ARG A 154 -8.80 -7.99 13.26
CA ARG A 154 -7.51 -8.64 12.96
C ARG A 154 -6.38 -7.68 12.54
N HIS A 155 -6.65 -6.38 12.56
CA HIS A 155 -5.65 -5.32 12.36
C HIS A 155 -5.49 -4.49 13.64
N GLY A 156 -5.99 -5.03 14.76
CA GLY A 156 -5.78 -4.46 16.09
C GLY A 156 -4.32 -4.53 16.49
N GLY A 157 -3.94 -3.72 17.47
CA GLY A 157 -2.58 -3.63 17.96
C GLY A 157 -1.81 -2.43 17.42
N VAL A 158 -2.23 -1.82 16.30
CA VAL A 158 -1.63 -0.57 15.80
C VAL A 158 -1.94 0.59 16.76
N THR A 159 -0.92 1.35 17.15
CA THR A 159 -1.11 2.50 18.04
C THR A 159 -1.56 3.74 17.25
N ALA A 160 -2.24 4.67 17.93
CA ALA A 160 -2.61 5.94 17.29
C ALA A 160 -1.41 6.76 16.78
N PRO A 161 -0.26 6.84 17.50
CA PRO A 161 0.94 7.46 16.95
C PRO A 161 1.48 6.76 15.69
N ALA A 162 1.43 5.43 15.61
CA ALA A 162 1.89 4.69 14.43
C ALA A 162 1.00 4.99 13.21
N MET A 163 -0.32 5.10 13.40
CA MET A 163 -1.22 5.56 12.34
C MET A 163 -0.92 6.99 11.88
N ASP A 164 -0.58 7.90 12.80
CA ASP A 164 -0.20 9.27 12.42
C ASP A 164 1.07 9.30 11.57
N VAL A 165 2.07 8.48 11.90
CA VAL A 165 3.28 8.31 11.06
C VAL A 165 2.91 7.89 9.64
N VAL A 166 2.06 6.86 9.48
CA VAL A 166 1.62 6.39 8.16
C VAL A 166 0.84 7.47 7.42
N ALA A 167 -0.07 8.18 8.09
CA ALA A 167 -0.88 9.23 7.47
C ALA A 167 -0.02 10.42 7.01
N ARG A 168 0.94 10.86 7.83
CA ARG A 168 1.89 11.92 7.49
C ARG A 168 2.80 11.52 6.34
N TRP A 169 3.38 10.33 6.41
CA TRP A 169 4.16 9.75 5.32
C TRP A 169 3.33 9.66 4.03
N GLY A 170 2.06 9.25 4.11
CA GLY A 170 1.11 9.21 3.00
C GLY A 170 0.90 10.56 2.30
N ARG A 171 1.00 11.66 3.05
CA ARG A 171 0.91 13.04 2.53
C ARG A 171 2.25 13.61 2.05
N GLY A 172 3.34 12.86 2.15
CA GLY A 172 4.68 13.29 1.74
C GLY A 172 5.43 14.08 2.82
N GLU A 173 4.95 14.03 4.06
CA GLU A 173 5.63 14.64 5.20
C GLU A 173 6.73 13.72 5.76
N ASP A 174 7.71 14.31 6.45
CA ASP A 174 8.78 13.58 7.12
C ASP A 174 8.23 12.76 8.30
N PRO A 175 8.29 11.42 8.29
CA PRO A 175 7.75 10.58 9.36
C PRO A 175 8.43 10.82 10.72
N GLY A 176 9.69 11.29 10.75
CA GLY A 176 10.47 11.50 11.98
C GLY A 176 10.19 12.80 12.73
N HIS A 177 9.58 13.81 12.08
CA HIS A 177 9.25 15.08 12.72
C HIS A 177 7.90 15.01 13.47
N GLY A 178 7.86 14.25 14.56
CA GLY A 178 6.76 14.36 15.52
C GLY A 178 6.76 15.75 16.15
N SER A 179 5.63 16.46 16.07
CA SER A 179 5.40 17.71 16.80
C SER A 179 5.67 17.46 18.29
N THR A 180 6.75 18.02 18.83
CA THR A 180 6.89 18.25 20.26
C THR A 180 5.82 19.27 20.67
N ALA A 181 4.60 18.82 20.89
CA ALA A 181 3.64 19.65 21.62
C ALA A 181 4.11 19.74 23.08
N PRO A 182 4.13 20.95 23.67
CA PRO A 182 4.68 21.22 25.01
C PRO A 182 3.87 20.59 26.15
#